data_AF-A0A947TW46-F1
#
_entry.id   AF-A0A947TW46-F1
#
_cell.length_a   1.000
_cell.length_b   1.000
_cell.length_c   1.000
_cell.angle_alpha   90.00
_cell.angle_beta   90.00
_cell.angle_gamma   90.00
#
_symmetry.space_group_name_H-M   'P 1'
#
loop_
_entity.id
_entity.type
_entity.pdbx_description
1 polymer ?
#
loop_
_entity_poly.entity_id
_entity_poly.type
_entity_poly.pdbx_seq_one_letter_code
_entity_poly.pdbx_strand_id
1 'polypeptide(L)'
;MSKALKWSILAFVIVLTGIILSHGVVVPRVIWEPRLQSLKNQYPDQRIDAKRVVLALSLNPQLIVSEIEIDDPTRKENVRLALLRLGINAVESVKQGRLLIDAITLKGLAAQSEKQGDCSSPKLDCTPVLPLALAARGWQSTQVANPGFFTPLISLKKLNIEQAVFAVSNPQTQQLLSGQLEQFKFELGNSADASQLSLGWRLSAKAPEIDNQLYVSMSAQPEQLPGGELKLNKIKLDIDGQWHSFPWTGTAEQDQLVLTIEQTNSGEGAPFVKLNGENLRTYIRRDDLPETHQAAFSVRQFEGGLPAQDWVLNKAEWTYTHEDAQAWTFNLNYDAEKSLLNIAPETIEGSEGIPAEAQVREMNCDPDETLIREDKPYWVWQVGWFRVLNNYPKDKFGVVLCPIQQPSAGDVFTGTGASPAGK
;
A
#
# COMPACT_ATOMS: atom_id res chain seq x y z
N MET A 1 49.47 -32.91 -31.16
CA MET A 1 48.99 -32.15 -29.99
C MET A 1 48.98 -33.09 -28.78
N SER A 2 49.76 -32.82 -27.73
CA SER A 2 49.95 -33.77 -26.61
C SER A 2 48.68 -33.89 -25.75
N LYS A 3 48.47 -35.05 -25.10
CA LYS A 3 47.32 -35.28 -24.20
C LYS A 3 47.26 -34.23 -23.09
N ALA A 4 48.42 -33.82 -22.55
CA ALA A 4 48.50 -32.78 -21.51
C ALA A 4 47.94 -31.43 -21.99
N LEU A 5 48.24 -31.01 -23.23
CA LEU A 5 47.74 -29.76 -23.78
C LEU A 5 46.21 -29.77 -23.97
N LYS A 6 45.62 -30.91 -24.33
CA LYS A 6 44.16 -31.07 -24.43
C LYS A 6 43.48 -30.96 -23.06
N TRP A 7 44.06 -31.57 -22.02
CA TRP A 7 43.54 -31.48 -20.66
C TRP A 7 43.68 -30.07 -20.06
N SER A 8 44.78 -29.36 -20.35
CA SER A 8 44.95 -27.97 -19.93
C SER A 8 43.99 -27.02 -20.63
N ILE A 9 43.72 -27.20 -21.93
CA ILE A 9 42.70 -26.41 -22.65
C ILE A 9 41.30 -26.70 -22.11
N LEU A 10 40.97 -27.97 -21.86
CA LEU A 10 39.67 -28.34 -21.28
C LEU A 10 39.49 -27.77 -19.87
N ALA A 11 40.51 -27.86 -19.01
CA ALA A 11 40.49 -27.26 -17.68
C ALA A 11 40.37 -25.74 -17.75
N PHE A 12 41.09 -25.09 -18.67
CA PHE A 12 41.00 -23.64 -18.88
C PHE A 12 39.61 -23.23 -19.36
N VAL A 13 38.99 -23.98 -20.28
CA VAL A 13 37.62 -23.73 -20.73
C VAL A 13 36.63 -23.94 -19.59
N ILE A 14 36.74 -25.01 -18.80
CA ILE A 14 35.86 -25.25 -17.64
C ILE A 14 36.01 -24.15 -16.59
N VAL A 15 37.23 -23.70 -16.30
CA VAL A 15 37.48 -22.60 -15.36
C VAL A 15 36.97 -21.28 -15.91
N LEU A 16 37.18 -20.98 -17.20
CA LEU A 16 36.67 -19.76 -17.83
C LEU A 16 35.14 -19.74 -17.88
N THR A 17 34.52 -20.87 -18.22
CA THR A 17 33.06 -21.04 -18.24
C THR A 17 32.52 -20.96 -16.80
N GLY A 18 33.21 -21.56 -15.83
CA GLY A 18 32.88 -21.47 -14.41
C GLY A 18 33.01 -20.05 -13.85
N ILE A 19 34.00 -19.27 -14.29
CA ILE A 19 34.19 -17.86 -13.94
C ILE A 19 33.10 -16.98 -14.57
N ILE A 20 32.76 -17.21 -15.84
CA ILE A 20 31.70 -16.50 -16.57
C ILE A 20 30.29 -16.81 -15.99
N LEU A 21 30.08 -18.04 -15.52
CA LEU A 21 28.84 -18.45 -14.85
C LEU A 21 28.77 -17.99 -13.38
N SER A 22 29.91 -17.73 -12.73
CA SER A 22 29.98 -17.27 -11.33
C SER A 22 30.05 -15.75 -11.18
N HIS A 23 30.51 -15.03 -12.21
CA HIS A 23 30.65 -13.57 -12.22
C HIS A 23 29.84 -13.02 -13.40
N GLY A 24 28.76 -12.29 -13.12
CA GLY A 24 27.87 -11.78 -14.17
C GLY A 24 28.60 -11.03 -15.28
N VAL A 25 28.14 -11.20 -16.51
CA VAL A 25 28.76 -10.63 -17.71
C VAL A 25 28.31 -9.18 -17.85
N VAL A 26 29.27 -8.25 -17.88
CA VAL A 26 28.97 -6.85 -18.19
C VAL A 26 28.50 -6.77 -19.63
N VAL A 27 27.29 -6.25 -19.84
CA VAL A 27 26.76 -6.06 -21.18
C VAL A 27 27.45 -4.84 -21.79
N PRO A 28 28.16 -4.97 -22.93
CA PRO A 28 28.82 -3.84 -23.57
C PRO A 28 27.85 -2.70 -23.86
N ARG A 29 28.30 -1.47 -23.61
CA ARG A 29 27.48 -0.25 -23.78
C ARG A 29 26.80 -0.16 -25.14
N VAL A 30 27.48 -0.56 -26.21
CA VAL A 30 26.95 -0.57 -27.59
C VAL A 30 25.66 -1.39 -27.74
N ILE A 31 25.44 -2.41 -26.90
CA ILE A 31 24.24 -3.26 -26.97
C ILE A 31 23.03 -2.58 -26.34
N TRP A 32 23.19 -1.88 -25.21
CA TRP A 32 22.07 -1.34 -24.44
C TRP A 32 21.90 0.18 -24.56
N GLU A 33 22.93 0.93 -24.95
CA GLU A 33 22.87 2.38 -25.15
C GLU A 33 21.79 2.78 -26.16
N PRO A 34 21.56 2.10 -27.29
CA PRO A 34 20.46 2.46 -28.21
C PRO A 34 19.08 2.44 -27.54
N ARG A 35 18.87 1.53 -26.57
CA ARG A 35 17.62 1.49 -25.80
C ARG A 35 17.53 2.64 -24.80
N LEU A 36 18.64 2.97 -24.13
CA LEU A 36 18.69 4.16 -23.28
C LEU A 36 18.42 5.45 -24.08
N GLN A 37 18.98 5.57 -25.29
CA GLN A 37 18.72 6.70 -26.18
C GLN A 37 17.27 6.75 -26.66
N SER A 38 16.66 5.60 -26.97
CA SER A 38 15.23 5.53 -27.25
C SER A 38 14.38 6.01 -26.07
N LEU A 39 14.75 5.68 -24.84
CA LEU A 39 14.05 6.15 -23.64
C LEU A 39 14.24 7.66 -23.46
N LYS A 40 15.45 8.18 -23.64
CA LYS A 40 15.74 9.63 -23.60
C LYS A 40 14.88 10.40 -24.63
N ASN A 41 14.75 9.88 -25.84
CA ASN A 41 13.95 10.50 -26.90
C ASN A 41 12.44 10.48 -26.60
N GLN A 42 11.96 9.52 -25.80
CA GLN A 42 10.57 9.47 -25.37
C GLN A 42 10.25 10.49 -24.25
N TYR A 43 11.27 10.92 -23.51
CA TYR A 43 11.13 11.84 -22.38
C TYR A 43 12.16 12.98 -22.49
N PRO A 44 11.99 13.88 -23.47
CA PRO A 44 12.98 14.94 -23.73
C PRO A 44 13.14 15.92 -22.55
N ASP A 45 12.11 16.04 -21.71
CA ASP A 45 12.11 16.90 -20.53
C ASP A 45 12.83 16.26 -19.32
N GLN A 46 13.29 15.01 -19.45
CA GLN A 46 13.96 14.28 -18.38
C GLN A 46 15.38 13.89 -18.79
N ARG A 47 16.32 14.06 -17.87
CA ARG A 47 17.68 13.53 -18.03
C ARG A 47 17.74 12.15 -17.40
N ILE A 48 17.79 11.12 -18.24
CA ILE A 48 17.87 9.71 -17.82
C ILE A 48 19.30 9.21 -18.06
N ASP A 49 19.96 8.66 -17.05
CA ASP A 49 21.27 8.05 -17.18
C ASP A 49 21.33 6.68 -16.48
N ALA A 50 22.18 5.80 -16.97
CA ALA A 50 22.46 4.51 -16.37
C ALA A 50 23.91 4.12 -16.69
N LYS A 51 24.68 3.75 -15.67
CA LYS A 51 26.12 3.55 -15.85
C LYS A 51 26.50 2.16 -16.34
N ARG A 52 25.80 1.13 -15.86
CA ARG A 52 26.20 -0.26 -16.10
C ARG A 52 25.00 -1.20 -16.15
N VAL A 53 25.08 -2.13 -17.08
CA VAL A 53 24.16 -3.27 -17.22
C VAL A 53 24.98 -4.55 -17.11
N VAL A 54 24.52 -5.48 -16.27
CA VAL A 54 25.16 -6.78 -16.05
C VAL A 54 24.11 -7.87 -16.21
N LEU A 55 24.46 -8.90 -16.97
CA LEU A 55 23.67 -10.12 -17.10
C LEU A 55 24.33 -11.22 -16.24
N ALA A 56 23.72 -11.55 -15.11
CA ALA A 56 24.17 -12.66 -14.29
C ALA A 56 23.56 -13.96 -14.83
N LEU A 57 24.39 -14.78 -15.47
CA LEU A 57 24.01 -16.06 -16.06
C LEU A 57 24.20 -17.18 -15.04
N SER A 58 23.26 -17.28 -14.09
CA SER A 58 23.17 -18.40 -13.14
C SER A 58 21.97 -19.29 -13.44
N LEU A 59 21.72 -20.32 -12.62
CA LEU A 59 20.47 -21.10 -12.68
C LEU A 59 19.21 -20.22 -12.58
N ASN A 60 19.31 -19.08 -11.88
CA ASN A 60 18.31 -18.02 -11.85
C ASN A 60 18.91 -16.79 -12.53
N PRO A 61 18.75 -16.62 -13.86
CA PRO A 61 19.35 -15.50 -14.57
C PRO A 61 18.81 -14.17 -14.07
N GLN A 62 19.67 -13.16 -14.00
CA GLN A 62 19.30 -11.84 -13.53
C GLN A 62 19.82 -10.76 -14.47
N LEU A 63 18.97 -9.77 -14.74
CA LEU A 63 19.39 -8.51 -15.34
C LEU A 63 19.59 -7.48 -14.22
N ILE A 64 20.79 -6.91 -14.15
CA ILE A 64 21.15 -5.90 -13.16
C ILE A 64 21.46 -4.61 -13.88
N VAL A 65 20.78 -3.54 -13.51
CA VAL A 65 21.06 -2.17 -13.97
C VAL A 65 21.45 -1.36 -12.75
N SER A 66 22.58 -0.66 -12.81
CA SER A 66 23.12 0.07 -11.65
C SER A 66 23.41 1.52 -11.95
N GLU A 67 23.34 2.33 -10.90
CA GLU A 67 23.56 3.78 -10.92
C GLU A 67 22.64 4.44 -11.96
N ILE A 68 21.33 4.25 -11.78
CA ILE A 68 20.30 4.92 -12.57
C ILE A 68 20.05 6.29 -11.95
N GLU A 69 20.06 7.34 -12.76
CA GLU A 69 19.70 8.70 -12.34
C GLU A 69 18.69 9.26 -13.32
N ILE A 70 17.61 9.82 -12.79
CA ILE A 70 16.53 10.44 -13.55
C ILE A 70 16.26 11.79 -12.93
N ASP A 71 16.57 12.84 -13.68
CA ASP A 71 16.33 14.22 -13.28
C ASP A 71 15.19 14.78 -14.11
N ASP A 72 14.19 15.35 -13.46
CA ASP A 72 13.06 16.06 -14.06
C ASP A 72 13.10 17.53 -13.60
N PRO A 73 13.80 18.40 -14.35
CA PRO A 73 13.93 19.82 -14.00
C PRO A 73 12.59 20.55 -13.96
N THR A 74 11.61 20.10 -14.75
CA THR A 74 10.29 20.75 -14.82
C THR A 74 9.52 20.61 -13.51
N ARG A 75 9.69 19.46 -12.84
CA ARG A 75 9.08 19.16 -11.54
C ARG A 75 10.00 19.44 -10.36
N LYS A 76 11.27 19.78 -10.62
CA LYS A 76 12.35 19.83 -9.63
C LYS A 76 12.41 18.52 -8.84
N GLU A 77 12.31 17.40 -9.55
CA GLU A 77 12.34 16.07 -8.96
C GLU A 77 13.55 15.29 -9.49
N ASN A 78 14.24 14.59 -8.61
CA ASN A 78 15.36 13.74 -8.94
C ASN A 78 15.16 12.36 -8.33
N VAL A 79 15.41 11.31 -9.11
CA VAL A 79 15.37 9.92 -8.66
C VAL A 79 16.72 9.29 -8.96
N ARG A 80 17.34 8.74 -7.92
CA ARG A 80 18.54 7.91 -8.01
C ARG A 80 18.22 6.51 -7.57
N LEU A 81 18.75 5.52 -8.28
CA LEU A 81 18.65 4.12 -7.90
C LEU A 81 20.02 3.48 -8.04
N ALA A 82 20.59 3.05 -6.92
CA ALA A 82 21.91 2.40 -6.94
C ALA A 82 21.86 1.08 -7.72
N LEU A 83 20.79 0.30 -7.56
CA LEU A 83 20.64 -0.99 -8.24
C LEU A 83 19.16 -1.37 -8.47
N LEU A 84 18.85 -1.75 -9.70
CA LEU A 84 17.68 -2.50 -10.12
C LEU A 84 18.13 -3.91 -10.51
N ARG A 85 17.53 -4.94 -9.92
CA ARG A 85 17.74 -6.33 -10.30
C ARG A 85 16.41 -6.98 -10.67
N LEU A 86 16.38 -7.58 -11.84
CA LEU A 86 15.24 -8.32 -12.38
C LEU A 86 15.65 -9.80 -12.44
N GLY A 87 15.00 -10.65 -11.65
CA GLY A 87 15.11 -12.10 -11.74
C GLY A 87 14.22 -12.61 -12.87
N ILE A 88 14.80 -13.48 -13.69
CA ILE A 88 14.15 -14.01 -14.89
C ILE A 88 13.94 -15.51 -14.71
N ASN A 89 12.71 -15.97 -14.89
CA ASN A 89 12.42 -17.38 -14.97
C ASN A 89 12.67 -17.87 -16.40
N ALA A 90 13.89 -18.30 -16.70
CA ALA A 90 14.28 -18.64 -18.07
C ALA A 90 13.46 -19.79 -18.68
N VAL A 91 13.15 -20.83 -17.88
CA VAL A 91 12.40 -22.00 -18.37
C VAL A 91 11.00 -21.58 -18.80
N GLU A 92 10.31 -20.85 -17.93
CA GLU A 92 8.95 -20.40 -18.22
C GLU A 92 8.95 -19.32 -19.31
N SER A 93 10.00 -18.50 -19.38
CA SER A 93 10.15 -17.50 -20.43
C SER A 93 10.20 -18.14 -21.83
N VAL A 94 10.94 -19.24 -21.98
CA VAL A 94 11.03 -19.99 -23.24
C VAL A 94 9.69 -20.65 -23.57
N LYS A 95 9.02 -21.26 -22.59
CA LYS A 95 7.72 -21.91 -22.81
C LYS A 95 6.64 -20.92 -23.25
N GLN A 96 6.60 -19.74 -22.63
CA GLN A 96 5.61 -18.71 -22.92
C GLN A 96 6.01 -17.81 -24.09
N GLY A 97 7.24 -17.95 -24.61
CA GLY A 97 7.78 -17.09 -25.65
C GLY A 97 7.87 -15.63 -25.23
N ARG A 98 8.03 -15.34 -23.94
CA ARG A 98 8.07 -13.99 -23.33
C ARG A 98 9.02 -13.96 -22.15
N LEU A 99 9.68 -12.84 -21.89
CA LEU A 99 10.56 -12.71 -20.72
C LEU A 99 9.75 -12.64 -19.42
N LEU A 100 9.74 -13.70 -18.62
CA LEU A 100 9.03 -13.76 -17.34
C LEU A 100 9.90 -13.20 -16.21
N ILE A 101 9.49 -12.07 -15.65
CA ILE A 101 10.10 -11.46 -14.47
C ILE A 101 9.33 -11.93 -13.24
N ASP A 102 9.99 -12.69 -12.37
CA ASP A 102 9.41 -13.22 -11.13
C ASP A 102 10.00 -12.62 -9.86
N ALA A 103 11.13 -11.91 -9.97
CA ALA A 103 11.74 -11.20 -8.86
C ALA A 103 12.17 -9.78 -9.24
N ILE A 104 11.87 -8.80 -8.41
CA ILE A 104 12.40 -7.44 -8.49
C ILE A 104 13.12 -7.10 -7.20
N THR A 105 14.31 -6.52 -7.30
CA THR A 105 15.02 -5.92 -6.18
C THR A 105 15.46 -4.51 -6.53
N LEU A 106 15.06 -3.56 -5.70
CA LEU A 106 15.47 -2.16 -5.74
C LEU A 106 16.36 -1.90 -4.54
N LYS A 107 17.54 -1.32 -4.75
CA LYS A 107 18.44 -0.94 -3.67
C LYS A 107 18.92 0.50 -3.82
N GLY A 108 18.90 1.23 -2.72
CA GLY A 108 19.37 2.61 -2.67
C GLY A 108 18.55 3.53 -3.57
N LEU A 109 17.23 3.40 -3.52
CA LEU A 109 16.30 4.32 -4.18
C LEU A 109 16.29 5.63 -3.39
N ALA A 110 16.58 6.75 -4.02
CA ALA A 110 16.50 8.07 -3.40
C ALA A 110 15.68 8.97 -4.31
N ALA A 111 14.56 9.47 -3.81
CA ALA A 111 13.73 10.47 -4.50
C ALA A 111 13.84 11.82 -3.79
N GLN A 112 14.19 12.87 -4.51
CA GLN A 112 14.29 14.22 -3.96
C GLN A 112 13.37 15.14 -4.77
N SER A 113 12.67 16.04 -4.08
CA SER A 113 11.78 17.03 -4.70
C SER A 113 11.86 18.36 -3.99
N GLU A 114 11.72 19.46 -4.73
CA GLU A 114 11.47 20.78 -4.17
C GLU A 114 10.03 21.22 -4.47
N LYS A 115 9.28 21.58 -3.42
CA LYS A 115 7.88 22.03 -3.54
C LYS A 115 7.70 23.37 -2.82
N GLN A 116 6.81 24.22 -3.34
CA GLN A 116 6.45 25.50 -2.72
C GLN A 116 5.27 25.38 -1.72
N GLY A 117 4.58 24.23 -1.69
CA GLY A 117 3.45 23.99 -0.78
C GLY A 117 3.89 23.73 0.67
N ASP A 118 2.95 23.86 1.59
CA ASP A 118 3.15 23.50 3.00
C ASP A 118 3.16 21.97 3.16
N CYS A 119 4.35 21.44 3.45
CA CYS A 119 4.64 20.02 3.66
C CYS A 119 5.01 19.71 5.12
N SER A 120 4.51 20.50 6.06
CA SER A 120 4.60 20.23 7.51
C SER A 120 3.88 18.95 7.96
N SER A 121 3.03 18.39 7.10
CA SER A 121 2.32 17.12 7.29
C SER A 121 2.35 16.30 5.99
N PRO A 122 2.25 14.96 6.08
CA PRO A 122 2.20 14.10 4.90
C PRO A 122 0.89 14.34 4.13
N LYS A 123 0.98 15.12 3.05
CA LYS A 123 -0.09 15.34 2.08
C LYS A 123 0.29 14.66 0.75
N LEU A 124 -0.71 14.22 -0.01
CA LEU A 124 -0.50 13.62 -1.33
C LEU A 124 0.30 14.57 -2.25
N ASP A 125 0.03 15.87 -2.21
CA ASP A 125 0.73 16.89 -3.00
C ASP A 125 2.23 17.02 -2.66
N CYS A 126 2.60 16.61 -1.45
CA CYS A 126 3.97 16.57 -0.93
C CYS A 126 4.67 15.23 -1.19
N THR A 127 4.07 14.32 -1.97
CA THR A 127 4.69 13.06 -2.37
C THR A 127 5.44 13.25 -3.69
N PRO A 128 6.72 12.82 -3.82
CA PRO A 128 7.40 12.80 -5.11
C PRO A 128 6.63 11.95 -6.12
N VAL A 129 6.34 12.52 -7.29
CA VAL A 129 5.48 11.86 -8.29
C VAL A 129 6.31 11.02 -9.26
N LEU A 130 7.56 11.39 -9.50
CA LEU A 130 8.44 10.74 -10.47
C LEU A 130 8.61 9.23 -10.21
N PRO A 131 8.85 8.72 -8.98
CA PRO A 131 8.93 7.29 -8.73
C PRO A 131 7.65 6.52 -9.14
N LEU A 132 6.47 7.08 -8.82
CA LEU A 132 5.18 6.50 -9.17
C LEU A 132 4.95 6.52 -10.68
N ALA A 133 5.28 7.63 -11.33
CA ALA A 133 5.19 7.76 -12.78
C ALA A 133 6.10 6.75 -13.50
N LEU A 134 7.32 6.53 -13.00
CA LEU A 134 8.25 5.53 -13.55
C LEU A 134 7.73 4.10 -13.39
N ALA A 135 7.18 3.77 -12.21
CA ALA A 135 6.56 2.46 -11.99
C ALA A 135 5.35 2.24 -12.92
N ALA A 136 4.47 3.24 -13.06
CA ALA A 136 3.32 3.17 -13.96
C ALA A 136 3.72 3.02 -15.44
N ARG A 137 4.73 3.75 -15.90
CA ARG A 137 5.29 3.61 -17.26
C ARG A 137 5.88 2.21 -17.48
N GLY A 138 6.62 1.71 -16.50
CA GLY A 138 7.16 0.36 -16.51
C GLY A 138 6.06 -0.69 -16.64
N TRP A 139 4.99 -0.55 -15.86
CA TRP A 139 3.81 -1.41 -15.95
C TRP A 139 3.15 -1.34 -17.33
N GLN A 140 2.88 -0.13 -17.85
CA GLN A 140 2.27 0.07 -19.17
C GLN A 140 3.11 -0.57 -20.29
N SER A 141 4.44 -0.54 -20.20
CA SER A 141 5.32 -1.17 -21.20
C SER A 141 5.15 -2.70 -21.30
N THR A 142 4.54 -3.33 -20.30
CA THR A 142 4.22 -4.77 -20.30
C THR A 142 2.87 -5.09 -20.94
N GLN A 143 2.01 -4.07 -21.09
CA GLN A 143 0.63 -4.15 -21.58
C GLN A 143 0.58 -3.72 -23.06
N VAL A 144 1.04 -4.59 -23.97
CA VAL A 144 1.04 -4.32 -25.42
C VAL A 144 0.20 -5.35 -26.17
N ALA A 145 -0.48 -4.92 -27.23
CA ALA A 145 -1.43 -5.74 -28.00
C ALA A 145 -0.80 -6.96 -28.68
N ASN A 146 0.46 -6.84 -29.14
CA ASN A 146 1.21 -7.92 -29.78
C ASN A 146 2.55 -8.12 -29.04
N PRO A 147 2.54 -8.83 -27.89
CA PRO A 147 3.75 -9.00 -27.09
C PRO A 147 4.74 -9.93 -27.81
N GLY A 148 5.97 -9.47 -27.97
CA GLY A 148 7.08 -10.30 -28.47
C GLY A 148 7.90 -10.91 -27.31
N PHE A 149 8.93 -11.68 -27.64
CA PHE A 149 9.81 -12.30 -26.64
C PHE A 149 10.42 -11.29 -25.65
N PHE A 150 10.77 -10.09 -26.14
CA PHE A 150 11.34 -9.03 -25.32
C PHE A 150 10.30 -8.17 -24.58
N THR A 151 9.01 -8.46 -24.74
CA THR A 151 7.95 -7.86 -23.92
C THR A 151 7.84 -8.64 -22.61
N PRO A 152 8.25 -8.05 -21.47
CA PRO A 152 8.25 -8.77 -20.22
C PRO A 152 6.81 -9.13 -19.81
N LEU A 153 6.67 -10.28 -19.18
CA LEU A 153 5.51 -10.62 -18.37
C LEU A 153 5.94 -10.53 -16.90
N ILE A 154 5.22 -9.75 -16.11
CA ILE A 154 5.50 -9.58 -14.69
C ILE A 154 4.61 -10.57 -13.92
N SER A 155 5.22 -11.55 -13.26
CA SER A 155 4.55 -12.51 -12.38
C SER A 155 5.34 -12.59 -11.07
N LEU A 156 5.25 -11.52 -10.29
CA LEU A 156 6.11 -11.32 -9.13
C LEU A 156 5.84 -12.36 -8.04
N LYS A 157 6.86 -13.17 -7.78
CA LYS A 157 6.98 -14.00 -6.58
C LYS A 157 7.83 -13.31 -5.52
N LYS A 158 8.69 -12.36 -5.92
CA LYS A 158 9.56 -11.64 -5.00
C LYS A 158 9.66 -10.16 -5.34
N LEU A 159 9.48 -9.31 -4.35
CA LEU A 159 9.73 -7.88 -4.44
C LEU A 159 10.48 -7.42 -3.20
N ASN A 160 11.71 -6.95 -3.39
CA ASN A 160 12.54 -6.39 -2.34
C ASN A 160 12.84 -4.91 -2.64
N ILE A 161 12.61 -4.04 -1.68
CA ILE A 161 13.06 -2.65 -1.71
C ILE A 161 13.89 -2.43 -0.47
N GLU A 162 15.18 -2.18 -0.68
CA GLU A 162 16.17 -1.98 0.36
C GLU A 162 16.65 -0.53 0.34
N GLN A 163 16.61 0.13 1.50
CA GLN A 163 17.17 1.48 1.66
C GLN A 163 16.55 2.47 0.66
N ALA A 164 15.22 2.55 0.62
CA ALA A 164 14.55 3.59 -0.16
C ALA A 164 14.29 4.81 0.70
N VAL A 165 14.66 5.98 0.21
CA VAL A 165 14.43 7.26 0.87
C VAL A 165 13.72 8.21 -0.07
N PHE A 166 12.88 9.07 0.50
CA PHE A 166 12.42 10.26 -0.18
C PHE A 166 12.59 11.49 0.69
N ALA A 167 12.78 12.63 0.05
CA ALA A 167 12.86 13.93 0.70
C ALA A 167 12.16 14.98 -0.18
N VAL A 168 11.30 15.77 0.45
CA VAL A 168 10.62 16.91 -0.16
C VAL A 168 10.92 18.13 0.68
N SER A 169 11.63 19.09 0.09
CA SER A 169 11.99 20.33 0.75
C SER A 169 11.13 21.49 0.25
N ASN A 170 10.77 22.38 1.18
CA ASN A 170 10.31 23.72 0.87
C ASN A 170 11.36 24.71 1.38
N PRO A 171 12.23 25.25 0.51
CA PRO A 171 13.31 26.12 0.94
C PRO A 171 12.84 27.47 1.49
N GLN A 172 11.62 27.92 1.13
CA GLN A 172 11.09 29.20 1.60
C GLN A 172 10.67 29.13 3.07
N THR A 173 10.06 28.02 3.48
CA THR A 173 9.55 27.80 4.84
C THR A 173 10.47 26.92 5.69
N GLN A 174 11.64 26.54 5.15
CA GLN A 174 12.61 25.64 5.79
C GLN A 174 11.98 24.30 6.24
N GLN A 175 10.98 23.82 5.49
CA GLN A 175 10.32 22.55 5.76
C GLN A 175 11.01 21.40 5.04
N LEU A 176 11.05 20.24 5.69
CA LEU A 176 11.52 18.99 5.14
C LEU A 176 10.56 17.86 5.52
N LEU A 177 9.86 17.31 4.53
CA LEU A 177 9.18 16.03 4.65
C LEU A 177 10.11 14.95 4.11
N SER A 178 10.38 13.92 4.89
CA SER A 178 11.21 12.80 4.46
C SER A 178 10.60 11.49 4.88
N GLY A 179 10.89 10.44 4.11
CA GLY A 179 10.55 9.09 4.50
C GLY A 179 11.65 8.13 4.13
N GLN A 180 11.80 7.10 4.95
CA GLN A 180 12.78 6.04 4.80
C GLN A 180 12.05 4.70 4.91
N LEU A 181 11.97 3.99 3.79
CA LEU A 181 11.63 2.59 3.75
C LEU A 181 12.88 1.80 4.13
N GLU A 182 12.92 1.31 5.37
CA GLU A 182 14.05 0.52 5.88
C GLU A 182 14.12 -0.81 5.15
N GLN A 183 12.95 -1.45 5.02
CA GLN A 183 12.77 -2.68 4.27
C GLN A 183 11.35 -2.77 3.72
N PHE A 184 11.24 -3.22 2.48
CA PHE A 184 10.03 -3.88 1.99
C PHE A 184 10.47 -5.21 1.40
N LYS A 185 9.93 -6.31 1.91
CA LYS A 185 10.20 -7.65 1.41
C LYS A 185 8.86 -8.34 1.21
N PHE A 186 8.61 -8.78 0.00
CA PHE A 186 7.51 -9.63 -0.37
C PHE A 186 8.10 -10.87 -1.04
N GLU A 187 7.73 -12.04 -0.56
CA GLU A 187 8.19 -13.33 -1.08
C GLU A 187 7.07 -14.36 -0.96
N LEU A 188 6.67 -14.93 -2.10
CA LEU A 188 5.76 -16.06 -2.21
C LEU A 188 6.60 -17.33 -2.26
N GLY A 189 6.59 -18.09 -1.16
CA GLY A 189 7.26 -19.37 -1.05
C GLY A 189 6.42 -20.52 -1.63
N ASN A 190 7.03 -21.71 -1.69
CA ASN A 190 6.31 -22.94 -2.07
C ASN A 190 5.40 -23.47 -0.94
N SER A 191 5.35 -22.77 0.20
CA SER A 191 4.52 -23.09 1.38
C SER A 191 4.30 -21.80 2.17
N ALA A 192 3.24 -21.75 2.99
CA ALA A 192 2.91 -20.56 3.79
C ALA A 192 4.05 -20.13 4.73
N ASP A 193 4.81 -21.07 5.30
CA ASP A 193 5.94 -20.77 6.20
C ASP A 193 7.18 -20.25 5.46
N ALA A 194 7.26 -20.50 4.15
CA ALA A 194 8.31 -19.97 3.29
C ALA A 194 7.94 -18.61 2.67
N SER A 195 6.69 -18.18 2.84
CA SER A 195 6.20 -16.88 2.37
C SER A 195 6.38 -15.81 3.44
N GLN A 196 6.76 -14.61 3.02
CA GLN A 196 6.96 -13.49 3.93
C GLN A 196 6.59 -12.16 3.28
N LEU A 197 5.83 -11.35 4.01
CA LEU A 197 5.69 -9.92 3.78
C LEU A 197 6.24 -9.19 5.01
N SER A 198 7.14 -8.24 4.80
CA SER A 198 7.61 -7.33 5.85
C SER A 198 7.82 -5.94 5.29
N LEU A 199 7.35 -4.94 6.03
CA LEU A 199 7.47 -3.52 5.74
C LEU A 199 7.98 -2.82 7.00
N GLY A 200 8.95 -1.92 6.83
CA GLY A 200 9.36 -0.96 7.86
C GLY A 200 9.53 0.40 7.21
N TRP A 201 8.74 1.38 7.65
CA TRP A 201 8.69 2.71 7.09
C TRP A 201 8.76 3.76 8.19
N ARG A 202 9.70 4.69 8.06
CA ARG A 202 9.81 5.88 8.90
C ARG A 202 9.43 7.10 8.07
N LEU A 203 8.56 7.94 8.60
CA LEU A 203 8.19 9.23 8.05
C LEU A 203 8.62 10.31 9.04
N SER A 204 9.18 11.41 8.56
CA SER A 204 9.58 12.55 9.39
C SER A 204 9.19 13.84 8.69
N ALA A 205 8.56 14.74 9.44
CA ALA A 205 8.24 16.09 9.00
C ALA A 205 8.90 17.10 9.94
N LYS A 206 9.82 17.89 9.39
CA LYS A 206 10.59 18.90 10.11
C LYS A 206 10.26 20.30 9.62
N ALA A 207 10.03 21.21 10.55
CA ALA A 207 9.90 22.65 10.36
C ALA A 207 10.43 23.37 11.61
N PRO A 208 10.61 24.70 11.63
CA PRO A 208 11.18 25.42 12.78
C PRO A 208 10.53 25.12 14.15
N GLU A 209 9.24 24.76 14.17
CA GLU A 209 8.47 24.44 15.38
C GLU A 209 7.88 23.01 15.38
N ILE A 210 8.22 22.19 14.39
CA ILE A 210 7.62 20.86 14.19
C ILE A 210 8.75 19.85 14.00
N ASP A 211 8.78 18.81 14.82
CA ASP A 211 9.63 17.63 14.61
C ASP A 211 8.79 16.38 14.83
N ASN A 212 7.95 16.06 13.85
CA ASN A 212 7.12 14.87 13.89
C ASN A 212 7.88 13.71 13.24
N GLN A 213 7.79 12.53 13.86
CA GLN A 213 8.34 11.31 13.30
C GLN A 213 7.37 10.17 13.55
N LEU A 214 6.97 9.45 12.51
CA LEU A 214 6.10 8.28 12.59
C LEU A 214 6.85 7.07 12.06
N TYR A 215 6.80 5.97 12.79
CA TYR A 215 7.27 4.67 12.36
C TYR A 215 6.08 3.73 12.18
N VAL A 216 6.06 3.02 11.06
CA VAL A 216 5.08 1.98 10.75
C VAL A 216 5.83 0.73 10.37
N SER A 217 5.55 -0.36 11.05
CA SER A 217 6.01 -1.68 10.65
C SER A 217 4.84 -2.61 10.42
N MET A 218 4.99 -3.53 9.47
CA MET A 218 3.98 -4.53 9.17
C MET A 218 4.66 -5.86 8.82
N SER A 219 4.07 -6.95 9.25
CA SER A 219 4.43 -8.30 8.83
C SER A 219 3.19 -9.12 8.50
N ALA A 220 3.30 -10.03 7.55
CA ALA A 220 2.25 -11.00 7.21
C ALA A 220 2.85 -12.23 6.48
N GLN A 221 2.05 -13.28 6.36
CA GLN A 221 2.35 -14.47 5.57
C GLN A 221 1.49 -14.47 4.29
N PRO A 222 2.04 -14.06 3.14
CA PRO A 222 1.28 -14.01 1.89
C PRO A 222 1.09 -15.39 1.26
N GLU A 223 -0.06 -15.61 0.67
CA GLU A 223 -0.44 -16.81 -0.06
C GLU A 223 -1.20 -16.39 -1.32
N GLN A 224 -0.80 -16.95 -2.46
CA GLN A 224 -1.51 -16.71 -3.71
C GLN A 224 -2.59 -17.79 -3.88
N LEU A 225 -3.84 -17.36 -4.03
CA LEU A 225 -4.96 -18.25 -4.25
C LEU A 225 -5.11 -18.60 -5.75
N PRO A 226 -5.75 -19.74 -6.11
CA PRO A 226 -5.91 -20.16 -7.50
C PRO A 226 -6.60 -19.14 -8.41
N GLY A 227 -7.45 -18.26 -7.85
CA GLY A 227 -8.15 -17.19 -8.57
C GLY A 227 -7.29 -15.96 -8.88
N GLY A 228 -6.02 -15.93 -8.47
CA GLY A 228 -5.15 -14.75 -8.60
C GLY A 228 -5.28 -13.75 -7.45
N GLU A 229 -6.08 -14.08 -6.44
CA GLU A 229 -6.28 -13.29 -5.22
C GLU A 229 -5.05 -13.42 -4.31
N LEU A 230 -4.72 -12.36 -3.59
CA LEU A 230 -3.64 -12.35 -2.61
C LEU A 230 -4.23 -12.43 -1.21
N LYS A 231 -3.96 -13.54 -0.53
CA LYS A 231 -4.30 -13.73 0.88
C LYS A 231 -3.11 -13.37 1.75
N LEU A 232 -3.33 -12.57 2.80
CA LEU A 232 -2.35 -12.23 3.82
C LEU A 232 -2.83 -12.82 5.15
N ASN A 233 -2.04 -13.72 5.73
CA ASN A 233 -2.33 -14.34 7.01
C ASN A 233 -1.46 -13.74 8.13
N LYS A 234 -1.94 -13.80 9.38
CA LYS A 234 -1.20 -13.39 10.59
C LYS A 234 -0.59 -12.00 10.44
N ILE A 235 -1.41 -11.05 10.03
CA ILE A 235 -1.00 -9.67 9.83
C ILE A 235 -0.76 -9.05 11.19
N LYS A 236 0.40 -8.44 11.36
CA LYS A 236 0.73 -7.59 12.50
C LYS A 236 1.22 -6.26 11.99
N LEU A 237 0.71 -5.19 12.56
CA LEU A 237 1.08 -3.83 12.25
C LEU A 237 1.35 -3.09 13.55
N ASP A 238 2.48 -2.41 13.61
CA ASP A 238 2.88 -1.58 14.75
C ASP A 238 3.13 -0.16 14.26
N ILE A 239 2.63 0.81 15.03
CA ILE A 239 2.80 2.23 14.81
C ILE A 239 3.43 2.82 16.07
N ASP A 240 4.46 3.63 15.91
CA ASP A 240 5.13 4.32 17.01
C ASP A 240 5.62 5.69 16.53
N GLY A 241 5.43 6.73 17.33
CA GLY A 241 6.07 8.02 17.09
C GLY A 241 5.20 9.22 17.44
N GLN A 242 5.55 10.39 16.87
CA GLN A 242 4.89 11.67 17.12
C GLN A 242 4.01 12.09 15.94
N TRP A 243 2.74 12.36 16.24
CA TRP A 243 1.77 12.89 15.30
C TRP A 243 1.04 14.09 15.92
N HIS A 244 1.04 15.22 15.21
CA HIS A 244 0.59 16.52 15.75
C HIS A 244 1.21 16.85 17.12
N SER A 245 2.52 16.61 17.27
CA SER A 245 3.29 16.86 18.50
C SER A 245 2.90 16.00 19.71
N PHE A 246 2.06 14.99 19.54
CA PHE A 246 1.72 14.02 20.59
C PHE A 246 2.38 12.66 20.32
N PRO A 247 2.88 11.95 21.35
CA PRO A 247 3.41 10.61 21.19
C PRO A 247 2.27 9.59 21.11
N TRP A 248 2.29 8.74 20.08
CA TRP A 248 1.30 7.71 19.80
C TRP A 248 1.97 6.34 19.64
N THR A 249 1.36 5.35 20.27
CA THR A 249 1.62 3.93 20.00
C THR A 249 0.34 3.30 19.48
N GLY A 250 0.43 2.49 18.43
CA GLY A 250 -0.68 1.74 17.86
C GLY A 250 -0.28 0.34 17.47
N THR A 251 -1.22 -0.59 17.55
CA THR A 251 -1.04 -1.97 17.09
C THR A 251 -2.29 -2.41 16.35
N ALA A 252 -2.13 -3.25 15.34
CA ALA A 252 -3.21 -3.96 14.71
C ALA A 252 -2.79 -5.40 14.44
N GLU A 253 -3.66 -6.35 14.79
CA GLU A 253 -3.51 -7.76 14.46
C GLU A 253 -4.73 -8.23 13.68
N GLN A 254 -4.50 -9.02 12.64
CA GLN A 254 -5.56 -9.57 11.82
C GLN A 254 -5.18 -10.99 11.37
N ASP A 255 -6.11 -11.93 11.54
CA ASP A 255 -5.85 -13.33 11.19
C ASP A 255 -5.71 -13.50 9.68
N GLN A 256 -6.57 -12.86 8.91
CA GLN A 256 -6.67 -13.03 7.47
C GLN A 256 -7.19 -11.77 6.77
N LEU A 257 -6.55 -11.38 5.66
CA LEU A 257 -7.03 -10.41 4.68
C LEU A 257 -6.89 -10.98 3.27
N VAL A 258 -7.98 -11.01 2.50
CA VAL A 258 -7.97 -11.37 1.08
C VAL A 258 -8.13 -10.11 0.24
N LEU A 259 -7.23 -9.95 -0.72
CA LEU A 259 -7.16 -8.84 -1.66
C LEU A 259 -7.48 -9.34 -3.06
N THR A 260 -8.52 -8.78 -3.66
CA THR A 260 -8.91 -9.08 -5.05
C THR A 260 -8.91 -7.80 -5.86
N ILE A 261 -8.12 -7.77 -6.94
CA ILE A 261 -8.14 -6.67 -7.89
C ILE A 261 -9.18 -7.00 -8.95
N GLU A 262 -10.26 -6.23 -9.00
CA GLU A 262 -11.30 -6.37 -10.01
C GLU A 262 -11.23 -5.22 -11.01
N GLN A 263 -11.42 -5.54 -12.29
CA GLN A 263 -11.72 -4.55 -13.31
C GLN A 263 -13.23 -4.47 -13.46
N THR A 264 -13.75 -3.29 -13.76
CA THR A 264 -15.16 -3.11 -14.12
C THR A 264 -15.52 -4.05 -15.28
N ASN A 265 -16.74 -4.59 -15.26
CA ASN A 265 -17.21 -5.65 -16.19
C ASN A 265 -17.10 -5.30 -17.69
N SER A 266 -16.85 -4.04 -18.06
CA SER A 266 -16.64 -3.56 -19.43
C SER A 266 -15.17 -3.31 -19.81
N GLY A 267 -14.22 -3.50 -18.88
CA GLY A 267 -12.83 -3.06 -19.07
C GLY A 267 -12.65 -1.53 -19.09
N GLU A 268 -13.75 -0.77 -18.92
CA GLU A 268 -13.76 0.69 -18.84
C GLU A 268 -14.00 1.11 -17.39
N GLY A 269 -12.98 1.71 -16.76
CA GLY A 269 -13.06 2.18 -15.38
C GLY A 269 -11.73 2.04 -14.65
N ALA A 270 -11.61 2.75 -13.52
CA ALA A 270 -10.48 2.54 -12.62
C ALA A 270 -10.60 1.15 -11.98
N PRO A 271 -9.50 0.37 -11.89
CA PRO A 271 -9.52 -0.87 -11.12
C PRO A 271 -9.83 -0.55 -9.66
N PHE A 272 -10.54 -1.47 -9.00
CA PHE A 272 -10.81 -1.37 -7.58
C PHE A 272 -10.32 -2.63 -6.87
N VAL A 273 -10.05 -2.50 -5.58
CA VAL A 273 -9.54 -3.55 -4.72
C VAL A 273 -10.63 -3.93 -3.75
N LYS A 274 -11.15 -5.16 -3.84
CA LYS A 274 -12.00 -5.75 -2.82
C LYS A 274 -11.15 -6.29 -1.67
N LEU A 275 -11.66 -6.07 -0.46
CA LEU A 275 -11.02 -6.39 0.81
C LEU A 275 -11.97 -7.26 1.60
N ASN A 276 -11.55 -8.48 1.94
CA ASN A 276 -12.29 -9.38 2.83
C ASN A 276 -11.39 -9.78 3.99
N GLY A 277 -11.78 -9.46 5.22
CA GLY A 277 -10.95 -9.67 6.39
C GLY A 277 -11.64 -10.38 7.53
N GLU A 278 -10.85 -11.07 8.34
CA GLU A 278 -11.29 -11.80 9.52
C GLU A 278 -10.47 -11.44 10.76
N ASN A 279 -11.15 -11.32 11.90
CA ASN A 279 -10.60 -11.09 13.23
C ASN A 279 -9.57 -9.96 13.28
N LEU A 280 -9.96 -8.77 12.83
CA LEU A 280 -9.14 -7.57 13.01
C LEU A 280 -9.30 -7.07 14.45
N ARG A 281 -8.19 -6.72 15.08
CA ARG A 281 -8.11 -6.05 16.36
C ARG A 281 -7.13 -4.91 16.23
N THR A 282 -7.51 -3.73 16.65
CA THR A 282 -6.68 -2.53 16.67
C THR A 282 -6.70 -1.91 18.05
N TYR A 283 -5.57 -1.33 18.43
CA TYR A 283 -5.42 -0.58 19.66
C TYR A 283 -4.54 0.63 19.38
N ILE A 284 -4.94 1.80 19.84
CA ILE A 284 -4.18 3.03 19.72
C ILE A 284 -4.20 3.77 21.06
N ARG A 285 -3.08 4.36 21.44
CA ARG A 285 -2.95 5.16 22.65
C ARG A 285 -2.03 6.35 22.47
N ARG A 286 -2.27 7.41 23.25
CA ARG A 286 -1.36 8.54 23.41
C ARG A 286 -0.50 8.30 24.64
N ASP A 287 0.82 8.24 24.48
CA ASP A 287 1.72 7.76 25.53
C ASP A 287 1.94 8.77 26.68
N ASP A 288 1.64 10.05 26.47
CA ASP A 288 1.76 11.10 27.50
C ASP A 288 0.52 11.23 28.40
N LEU A 289 -0.65 10.77 27.94
CA LEU A 289 -1.91 10.73 28.70
C LEU A 289 -2.70 9.45 28.35
N PRO A 290 -2.15 8.26 28.66
CA PRO A 290 -2.75 6.99 28.24
C PRO A 290 -4.10 6.74 28.90
N GLU A 291 -4.35 7.21 30.13
CA GLU A 291 -5.62 6.99 30.86
C GLU A 291 -6.84 7.62 30.18
N THR A 292 -6.63 8.63 29.33
CA THR A 292 -7.72 9.43 28.73
C THR A 292 -7.74 9.38 27.20
N HIS A 293 -6.71 8.82 26.58
CA HIS A 293 -6.51 8.86 25.13
C HIS A 293 -6.08 7.50 24.58
N GLN A 294 -6.98 6.53 24.73
CA GLN A 294 -6.80 5.19 24.19
C GLN A 294 -8.13 4.65 23.66
N ALA A 295 -8.03 3.87 22.59
CA ALA A 295 -9.15 3.24 21.94
C ALA A 295 -8.75 1.85 21.44
N ALA A 296 -9.69 0.91 21.56
CA ALA A 296 -9.62 -0.40 20.97
C ALA A 296 -10.79 -0.60 20.03
N PHE A 297 -10.54 -1.25 18.91
CA PHE A 297 -11.58 -1.69 17.98
C PHE A 297 -11.31 -3.12 17.58
N SER A 298 -12.37 -3.92 17.47
CA SER A 298 -12.26 -5.25 16.89
C SER A 298 -13.44 -5.56 16.00
N VAL A 299 -13.23 -6.45 15.04
CA VAL A 299 -14.29 -6.92 14.14
C VAL A 299 -14.00 -8.36 13.74
N ARG A 300 -15.02 -9.23 13.83
CA ARG A 300 -14.85 -10.64 13.45
C ARG A 300 -14.74 -10.81 11.94
N GLN A 301 -15.56 -10.09 11.17
CA GLN A 301 -15.52 -10.14 9.71
C GLN A 301 -15.82 -8.77 9.12
N PHE A 302 -15.08 -8.42 8.07
CA PHE A 302 -15.38 -7.22 7.29
C PHE A 302 -15.22 -7.47 5.80
N GLU A 303 -16.04 -6.79 5.02
CA GLU A 303 -16.00 -6.76 3.56
C GLU A 303 -16.10 -5.31 3.11
N GLY A 304 -15.33 -4.96 2.09
CA GLY A 304 -15.44 -3.65 1.44
C GLY A 304 -14.44 -3.49 0.31
N GLY A 305 -14.13 -2.25 -0.05
CA GLY A 305 -13.17 -2.01 -1.11
C GLY A 305 -12.75 -0.57 -1.32
N LEU A 306 -11.77 -0.41 -2.21
CA LEU A 306 -11.15 0.86 -2.58
C LEU A 306 -11.11 1.04 -4.10
N PRO A 307 -11.30 2.26 -4.64
CA PRO A 307 -11.69 3.47 -3.93
C PRO A 307 -13.18 3.44 -3.54
N ALA A 308 -13.53 4.10 -2.42
CA ALA A 308 -14.88 4.32 -1.88
C ALA A 308 -15.95 3.31 -2.35
N GLN A 309 -15.94 2.11 -1.77
CA GLN A 309 -16.97 1.08 -1.96
C GLN A 309 -17.83 0.98 -0.70
N ASP A 310 -18.94 0.26 -0.78
CA ASP A 310 -19.71 -0.13 0.39
C ASP A 310 -18.84 -0.93 1.36
N TRP A 311 -19.10 -0.78 2.66
CA TRP A 311 -18.42 -1.55 3.71
C TRP A 311 -19.41 -2.22 4.62
N VAL A 312 -19.11 -3.47 4.99
CA VAL A 312 -19.85 -4.25 5.97
C VAL A 312 -18.89 -4.67 7.06
N LEU A 313 -19.24 -4.39 8.32
CA LEU A 313 -18.54 -4.89 9.51
C LEU A 313 -19.51 -5.75 10.30
N ASN A 314 -19.16 -7.01 10.53
CA ASN A 314 -19.96 -7.96 11.29
C ASN A 314 -19.29 -8.25 12.63
N LYS A 315 -20.08 -8.15 13.70
CA LYS A 315 -19.64 -8.35 15.09
C LYS A 315 -18.44 -7.48 15.41
N ALA A 316 -18.63 -6.18 15.22
CA ALA A 316 -17.68 -5.17 15.62
C ALA A 316 -17.85 -4.81 17.09
N GLU A 317 -16.76 -4.47 17.74
CA GLU A 317 -16.69 -3.95 19.09
C GLU A 317 -15.80 -2.72 19.11
N TRP A 318 -16.28 -1.65 19.73
CA TRP A 318 -15.53 -0.42 19.92
C TRP A 318 -15.47 -0.08 21.40
N THR A 319 -14.28 0.23 21.90
CA THR A 319 -14.06 0.57 23.30
C THR A 319 -13.17 1.79 23.38
N TYR A 320 -13.66 2.86 24.00
CA TYR A 320 -12.77 3.86 24.58
C TYR A 320 -12.28 3.30 25.91
N THR A 321 -11.04 3.54 26.30
CA THR A 321 -10.56 3.06 27.60
C THR A 321 -10.27 4.27 28.51
N HIS A 322 -11.32 4.72 29.21
CA HIS A 322 -11.29 5.62 30.36
C HIS A 322 -11.91 4.86 31.55
N GLU A 323 -11.71 5.31 32.80
CA GLU A 323 -12.25 4.68 34.03
C GLU A 323 -13.77 4.43 34.01
N ASP A 324 -14.54 5.09 33.13
CA ASP A 324 -16.00 4.94 32.97
C ASP A 324 -16.41 4.48 31.56
N ALA A 325 -15.46 4.06 30.74
CA ALA A 325 -15.74 3.86 29.34
C ALA A 325 -16.44 2.52 29.07
N GLN A 326 -17.54 2.61 28.34
CA GLN A 326 -18.33 1.46 27.92
C GLN A 326 -17.83 0.96 26.57
N ALA A 327 -17.68 -0.36 26.46
CA ALA A 327 -17.53 -1.03 25.17
C ALA A 327 -18.90 -1.15 24.50
N TRP A 328 -18.95 -0.95 23.19
CA TRP A 328 -20.17 -1.12 22.40
C TRP A 328 -20.00 -2.17 21.32
N THR A 329 -21.01 -3.01 21.14
CA THR A 329 -21.03 -4.05 20.11
C THR A 329 -22.09 -3.78 19.05
N PHE A 330 -21.72 -3.92 17.78
CA PHE A 330 -22.59 -3.57 16.66
C PHE A 330 -22.23 -4.29 15.35
N ASN A 331 -23.18 -4.29 14.42
CA ASN A 331 -22.91 -4.48 13.00
C ASN A 331 -22.97 -3.11 12.30
N LEU A 332 -22.16 -2.94 11.25
CA LEU A 332 -22.10 -1.70 10.48
C LEU A 332 -22.28 -1.99 8.99
N ASN A 333 -23.13 -1.21 8.33
CA ASN A 333 -23.23 -1.16 6.87
C ASN A 333 -23.06 0.28 6.39
N TYR A 334 -22.00 0.55 5.65
CA TYR A 334 -21.73 1.83 5.00
C TYR A 334 -22.09 1.74 3.52
N ASP A 335 -22.99 2.63 3.09
CA ASP A 335 -23.38 2.86 1.70
C ASP A 335 -22.55 4.04 1.18
N ALA A 336 -21.62 3.77 0.27
CA ALA A 336 -20.68 4.77 -0.23
C ALA A 336 -21.33 5.78 -1.17
N GLU A 337 -22.34 5.35 -1.93
CA GLU A 337 -23.08 6.22 -2.86
C GLU A 337 -23.85 7.30 -2.09
N LYS A 338 -24.50 6.90 -0.99
CA LYS A 338 -25.28 7.81 -0.15
C LYS A 338 -24.49 8.43 1.00
N SER A 339 -23.24 8.01 1.21
CA SER A 339 -22.43 8.40 2.37
C SER A 339 -23.14 8.12 3.72
N LEU A 340 -23.90 7.02 3.79
CA LEU A 340 -24.72 6.65 4.95
C LEU A 340 -24.12 5.47 5.69
N LEU A 341 -24.05 5.58 7.01
CA LEU A 341 -23.54 4.58 7.93
C LEU A 341 -24.67 4.08 8.82
N ASN A 342 -25.04 2.82 8.65
CA ASN A 342 -26.09 2.15 9.43
C ASN A 342 -25.45 1.31 10.53
N ILE A 343 -25.80 1.57 11.79
CA ILE A 343 -25.34 0.83 12.97
C ILE A 343 -26.53 0.05 13.52
N ALA A 344 -26.35 -1.26 13.69
CA ALA A 344 -27.33 -2.15 14.29
C ALA A 344 -26.77 -2.78 15.59
N PRO A 345 -27.60 -2.96 16.64
CA PRO A 345 -27.20 -3.67 17.85
C PRO A 345 -26.74 -5.08 17.51
N GLU A 346 -25.66 -5.53 18.15
CA GLU A 346 -25.18 -6.91 18.07
C GLU A 346 -24.76 -7.37 19.46
N THR A 347 -25.01 -8.64 19.81
CA THR A 347 -24.49 -9.25 21.05
C THR A 347 -23.40 -10.24 20.68
N ILE A 348 -22.20 -10.05 21.22
CA ILE A 348 -21.04 -10.88 20.91
C ILE A 348 -20.75 -11.79 22.11
N GLU A 349 -20.81 -13.11 21.90
CA GLU A 349 -20.45 -14.08 22.95
C GLU A 349 -19.00 -13.85 23.43
N GLY A 350 -18.84 -13.72 24.75
CA GLY A 350 -17.55 -13.47 25.41
C GLY A 350 -17.10 -12.01 25.43
N SER A 351 -17.88 -11.08 24.85
CA SER A 351 -17.64 -9.64 24.94
C SER A 351 -18.26 -9.05 26.21
N GLU A 352 -17.61 -8.03 26.79
CA GLU A 352 -18.17 -7.19 27.84
C GLU A 352 -18.94 -5.98 27.29
N GLY A 353 -18.95 -5.80 25.97
CA GLY A 353 -19.59 -4.68 25.31
C GLY A 353 -21.11 -4.77 25.30
N ILE A 354 -21.73 -3.60 25.46
CA ILE A 354 -23.18 -3.45 25.45
C ILE A 354 -23.63 -3.24 23.99
N PRO A 355 -24.68 -3.93 23.51
CA PRO A 355 -25.20 -3.71 22.17
C PRO A 355 -25.52 -2.22 21.93
N ALA A 356 -24.94 -1.65 20.87
CA ALA A 356 -25.16 -0.25 20.52
C ALA A 356 -26.62 -0.01 20.14
N GLU A 357 -27.14 1.18 20.41
CA GLU A 357 -28.46 1.56 19.89
C GLU A 357 -28.45 1.65 18.35
N ALA A 358 -29.55 1.18 17.74
CA ALA A 358 -29.74 1.30 16.30
C ALA A 358 -29.79 2.78 15.88
N GLN A 359 -28.96 3.15 14.91
CA GLN A 359 -28.86 4.53 14.43
C GLN A 359 -28.29 4.57 13.01
N VAL A 360 -28.67 5.63 12.28
CA VAL A 360 -28.11 5.94 10.96
C VAL A 360 -27.38 7.26 11.07
N ARG A 361 -26.20 7.31 10.47
CA ARG A 361 -25.36 8.50 10.45
C ARG A 361 -24.96 8.85 9.03
N GLU A 362 -25.05 10.12 8.69
CA GLU A 362 -24.58 10.66 7.42
C GLU A 362 -23.20 11.28 7.59
N MET A 363 -22.29 10.98 6.67
CA MET A 363 -20.94 11.52 6.68
C MET A 363 -20.91 12.92 6.04
N ASN A 364 -20.36 13.89 6.78
CA ASN A 364 -20.21 15.29 6.38
C ASN A 364 -21.51 15.94 5.88
N CYS A 365 -22.60 15.69 6.61
CA CYS A 365 -23.92 16.25 6.30
C CYS A 365 -23.91 17.78 6.28
N ASP A 366 -24.85 18.37 5.53
CA ASP A 366 -25.19 19.77 5.66
C ASP A 366 -26.27 19.92 6.75
N PRO A 367 -25.99 20.55 7.91
CA PRO A 367 -26.97 20.69 8.97
C PRO A 367 -28.21 21.50 8.58
N ASP A 368 -28.13 22.33 7.53
CA ASP A 368 -29.26 23.14 7.05
C ASP A 368 -30.21 22.34 6.12
N GLU A 369 -29.68 21.30 5.45
CA GLU A 369 -30.45 20.47 4.50
C GLU A 369 -30.82 19.09 5.09
N THR A 370 -30.05 18.61 6.06
CA THR A 370 -30.18 17.26 6.61
C THR A 370 -31.14 17.22 7.79
N LEU A 371 -32.05 16.25 7.81
CA LEU A 371 -32.96 16.02 8.93
C LEU A 371 -32.20 15.37 10.10
N ILE A 372 -31.68 16.20 11.00
CA ILE A 372 -30.90 15.76 12.17
C ILE A 372 -31.81 15.18 13.28
N ARG A 373 -31.33 14.15 13.96
CA ARG A 373 -31.82 13.70 15.26
C ARG A 373 -31.18 14.49 16.39
N GLU A 374 -31.90 15.49 16.90
CA GLU A 374 -31.40 16.36 17.97
C GLU A 374 -31.17 15.63 19.31
N ASP A 375 -31.77 14.46 19.51
CA ASP A 375 -31.61 13.65 20.72
C ASP A 375 -30.31 12.84 20.75
N LYS A 376 -29.53 12.85 19.67
CA LYS A 376 -28.28 12.09 19.53
C LYS A 376 -27.10 13.03 19.24
N PRO A 377 -25.91 12.70 19.75
CA PRO A 377 -24.74 13.55 19.52
C PRO A 377 -24.14 13.31 18.13
N TYR A 378 -23.46 14.32 17.62
CA TYR A 378 -22.53 14.25 16.50
C TYR A 378 -21.25 13.55 16.91
N TRP A 379 -20.69 12.79 15.97
CA TRP A 379 -19.38 12.16 16.13
C TRP A 379 -18.40 12.83 15.18
N VAL A 380 -17.33 13.40 15.70
CA VAL A 380 -16.48 14.33 14.93
C VAL A 380 -15.02 13.94 15.08
N TRP A 381 -14.32 13.85 13.95
CA TRP A 381 -12.86 13.77 13.92
C TRP A 381 -12.26 15.17 13.79
N GLN A 382 -11.62 15.64 14.86
CA GLN A 382 -11.02 16.97 14.95
C GLN A 382 -9.64 16.91 15.60
N VAL A 383 -8.62 17.49 14.93
CA VAL A 383 -7.24 17.59 15.42
C VAL A 383 -6.66 16.22 15.83
N GLY A 384 -6.90 15.20 15.00
CA GLY A 384 -6.39 13.85 15.22
C GLY A 384 -7.08 13.06 16.34
N TRP A 385 -8.24 13.52 16.83
CA TRP A 385 -9.01 12.82 17.86
C TRP A 385 -10.50 12.78 17.55
N PHE A 386 -11.16 11.74 18.07
CA PHE A 386 -12.62 11.59 18.00
C PHE A 386 -13.31 12.31 19.16
N ARG A 387 -14.35 13.07 18.86
CA ARG A 387 -15.14 13.82 19.84
C ARG A 387 -16.62 13.55 19.66
N VAL A 388 -17.33 13.49 20.77
CA VAL A 388 -18.81 13.43 20.83
C VAL A 388 -19.31 14.84 21.16
N LEU A 389 -20.08 15.43 20.26
CA LEU A 389 -20.58 16.81 20.39
C LEU A 389 -22.10 16.85 20.33
N ASN A 390 -22.72 17.73 21.12
CA ASN A 390 -24.18 17.90 21.10
C ASN A 390 -24.65 18.86 20.00
N ASN A 391 -23.75 19.66 19.44
CA ASN A 391 -24.06 20.62 18.38
C ASN A 391 -23.16 20.34 17.17
N TYR A 392 -23.65 20.71 15.99
CA TYR A 392 -22.84 20.69 14.77
C TYR A 392 -21.59 21.54 15.00
N PRO A 393 -20.40 21.01 14.69
CA PRO A 393 -19.16 21.71 15.01
C PRO A 393 -19.03 22.97 14.12
N LYS A 394 -18.31 24.01 14.56
CA LYS A 394 -18.19 25.31 13.86
C LYS A 394 -16.83 25.58 13.19
N ASP A 395 -15.80 24.84 13.58
CA ASP A 395 -14.41 24.99 13.06
C ASP A 395 -14.20 24.27 11.71
N LYS A 396 -12.96 24.07 11.25
CA LYS A 396 -12.69 23.18 10.10
C LYS A 396 -12.51 21.74 10.61
N PHE A 397 -13.26 20.79 10.07
CA PHE A 397 -13.25 19.37 10.49
C PHE A 397 -12.57 18.48 9.45
N GLY A 398 -12.12 17.31 9.88
CA GLY A 398 -11.73 16.24 8.96
C GLY A 398 -12.93 15.41 8.50
N VAL A 399 -13.74 14.92 9.46
CA VAL A 399 -14.94 14.09 9.22
C VAL A 399 -15.97 14.35 10.31
N VAL A 400 -17.25 14.49 9.94
CA VAL A 400 -18.40 14.56 10.85
C VAL A 400 -19.37 13.43 10.51
N LEU A 401 -19.87 12.70 11.51
CA LEU A 401 -20.95 11.72 11.36
C LEU A 401 -22.19 12.24 12.07
N CYS A 402 -23.13 12.73 11.28
CA CYS A 402 -24.36 13.37 11.73
C CYS A 402 -25.43 12.33 12.04
N PRO A 403 -26.08 12.38 13.22
CA PRO A 403 -27.20 11.50 13.50
C PRO A 403 -28.42 11.98 12.70
N ILE A 404 -28.94 11.17 11.79
CA ILE A 404 -30.07 11.55 10.93
C ILE A 404 -31.36 10.84 11.35
N GLN A 405 -32.49 11.46 11.04
CA GLN A 405 -33.79 10.82 11.19
C GLN A 405 -33.93 9.75 10.09
N GLN A 406 -34.19 8.50 10.48
CA GLN A 406 -34.60 7.51 9.50
C GLN A 406 -35.96 7.95 8.93
N PRO A 407 -36.18 7.92 7.61
CA PRO A 407 -37.53 8.03 7.09
C PRO A 407 -38.38 6.94 7.74
N SER A 408 -39.51 7.34 8.31
CA SER A 408 -40.48 6.46 8.98
C SER A 408 -40.75 5.23 8.12
N ALA A 409 -40.89 4.06 8.74
CA ALA A 409 -41.15 2.75 8.12
C ALA A 409 -42.52 2.65 7.40
N GLY A 410 -42.78 3.54 6.44
CA GLY A 410 -43.91 3.55 5.50
C GLY A 410 -43.48 3.37 4.05
N ASP A 411 -42.21 3.62 3.72
CA ASP A 411 -41.60 3.35 2.41
C ASP A 411 -40.69 2.12 2.49
N VAL A 412 -41.26 1.00 2.94
CA VAL A 412 -40.60 -0.30 2.81
C VAL A 412 -40.58 -0.66 1.33
N PHE A 413 -39.40 -0.53 0.72
CA PHE A 413 -39.03 -1.32 -0.44
C PHE A 413 -39.37 -2.80 -0.12
N THR A 414 -40.44 -3.29 -0.72
CA THR A 414 -40.72 -4.72 -0.85
C THR A 414 -39.74 -5.29 -1.86
N GLY A 415 -38.48 -5.37 -1.47
CA GLY A 415 -37.43 -6.08 -2.17
C GLY A 415 -37.43 -7.56 -1.78
N THR A 416 -38.56 -8.26 -1.86
CA THR A 416 -38.57 -9.72 -1.94
C THR A 416 -38.03 -10.11 -3.31
N GLY A 417 -36.71 -10.09 -3.47
CA GLY A 417 -35.99 -10.73 -4.57
C GLY A 417 -35.68 -12.16 -4.18
N ALA A 418 -36.71 -13.01 -4.16
CA ALA A 418 -36.52 -14.45 -4.14
C ALA A 418 -35.61 -14.83 -5.32
N SER A 419 -34.51 -15.50 -5.02
CA SER A 419 -33.72 -16.25 -5.98
C SER A 419 -34.64 -17.23 -6.73
N PRO A 420 -34.75 -17.20 -8.06
CA PRO A 420 -35.15 -18.36 -8.81
C PRO A 420 -33.88 -19.16 -9.10
N ALA A 421 -33.74 -20.28 -8.40
CA ALA A 421 -33.01 -21.42 -8.93
C ALA A 421 -33.61 -21.78 -10.30
N GLY A 422 -32.77 -21.94 -11.33
CA GLY A 422 -33.27 -22.32 -12.65
C GLY A 422 -32.24 -22.43 -13.77
N LYS A 423 -31.51 -23.56 -13.75
CA LYS A 423 -30.81 -24.25 -14.86
C LYS A 423 -29.51 -23.67 -15.42
#